data_AF-A0A518H508-F1
#
_entry.id   AF-A0A518H508-F1
#
_cell.length_a   1.000
_cell.length_b   1.000
_cell.length_c   1.000
_cell.angle_alpha   90.00
_cell.angle_beta   90.00
_cell.angle_gamma   90.00
#
_symmetry.space_group_name_H-M   'P 1'
#
loop_
_entity.id
_entity.type
_entity.pdbx_description
1 polymer ?
#
loop_
_entity_poly.entity_id
_entity_poly.type
_entity_poly.pdbx_seq_one_letter_code
_entity_poly.pdbx_strand_id
1 'polypeptide(L)'
;MQLSWKLGRVAGIDLYLHATFLAMMGVLAMTHHGLQAVLMVTALFGCVLLHELGHALMARRFGIPTEHITLYPIGGVARLHRMPREPAAELLIALAGPAVNVAIALALFLIRIALGAVSPALTTGLPGLLIRELLVVNVLLAGFNLIPIFPMDGGRVLRALLSAPLGRLRATVIAATLGQVLAILAGVACLVAVVLLREPFLLMQVALAAFIYLAAGAELGQVRAEEDPLPTPVDAPAGYSWIYRGNGVWQLAPVILLDEPDHRPYRGARPWF
;
A
#
# COMPACT_ATOMS: atom_id res chain seq x y z
N MET A 1 -16.73 7.29 10.26
CA MET A 1 -17.18 8.06 9.08
C MET A 1 -17.68 9.48 9.40
N GLN A 2 -17.82 9.89 10.67
CA GLN A 2 -18.46 11.17 11.01
C GLN A 2 -17.67 12.45 10.68
N LEU A 3 -16.38 12.34 10.29
CA LEU A 3 -15.49 13.48 10.01
C LEU A 3 -14.91 13.45 8.59
N SER A 4 -15.60 12.82 7.64
CA SER A 4 -15.15 12.73 6.24
C SER A 4 -16.21 13.29 5.30
N TRP A 5 -15.82 14.21 4.43
CA TRP A 5 -16.71 14.81 3.43
C TRP A 5 -16.50 14.18 2.07
N LYS A 6 -17.59 13.86 1.38
CA LYS A 6 -17.55 13.34 0.01
C LYS A 6 -17.18 14.47 -0.95
N LEU A 7 -16.07 14.32 -1.66
CA LEU A 7 -15.61 15.25 -2.69
C LEU A 7 -16.30 14.98 -4.03
N GLY A 8 -16.56 13.72 -4.35
CA GLY A 8 -17.13 13.32 -5.64
C GLY A 8 -17.03 11.83 -5.89
N ARG A 9 -17.25 11.44 -7.15
CA ARG A 9 -17.11 10.05 -7.62
C ARG A 9 -16.30 10.03 -8.90
N VAL A 10 -15.22 9.25 -8.93
CA VAL A 10 -14.35 9.09 -10.10
C VAL A 10 -14.30 7.61 -10.47
N ALA A 11 -14.62 7.30 -11.74
CA ALA A 11 -14.66 5.94 -12.25
C ALA A 11 -15.51 4.96 -11.40
N GLY A 12 -16.55 5.45 -10.70
CA GLY A 12 -17.38 4.64 -9.81
C GLY A 12 -16.88 4.51 -8.36
N ILE A 13 -15.75 5.14 -8.03
CA ILE A 13 -15.15 5.13 -6.69
C ILE A 13 -15.49 6.45 -5.99
N ASP A 14 -16.04 6.36 -4.78
CA ASP A 14 -16.36 7.54 -3.99
C ASP A 14 -15.10 8.12 -3.32
N LEU A 15 -14.90 9.43 -3.47
CA LEU A 15 -13.74 10.14 -2.94
C LEU A 15 -14.13 10.93 -1.70
N TYR A 16 -13.36 10.77 -0.62
CA TYR A 16 -13.58 11.44 0.65
C TYR A 16 -12.34 12.22 1.11
N LEU A 17 -12.60 13.31 1.81
CA LEU A 17 -11.58 14.12 2.47
C LEU A 17 -11.81 14.10 3.97
N HIS A 18 -10.81 13.69 4.74
CA HIS A 18 -10.92 13.69 6.19
C HIS A 18 -10.74 15.11 6.75
N ALA A 19 -11.44 15.46 7.84
CA ALA A 19 -11.39 16.80 8.42
C ALA A 19 -10.00 17.25 8.87
N THR A 20 -9.15 16.30 9.28
CA THR A 20 -7.74 16.57 9.63
C THR A 20 -6.94 17.09 8.43
N PHE A 21 -7.34 16.74 7.20
CA PHE A 21 -6.74 17.29 5.99
C PHE A 21 -7.01 18.79 5.90
N LEU A 22 -8.27 19.22 6.10
CA LEU A 22 -8.62 20.65 6.06
C LEU A 22 -7.92 21.43 7.17
N ALA A 23 -7.81 20.85 8.37
CA ALA A 23 -7.06 21.47 9.47
C ALA A 23 -5.58 21.69 9.08
N MET A 24 -4.94 20.69 8.47
CA MET A 24 -3.57 20.83 7.93
C MET A 24 -3.50 21.94 6.87
N MET A 25 -4.46 22.01 5.94
CA MET A 25 -4.50 23.08 4.93
C MET A 25 -4.64 24.47 5.56
N GLY A 26 -5.45 24.60 6.62
CA GLY A 26 -5.59 25.85 7.38
C GLY A 26 -4.28 26.29 8.04
N VAL A 27 -3.58 25.36 8.69
CA VAL A 27 -2.25 25.64 9.28
C VAL A 27 -1.24 26.05 8.20
N LEU A 28 -1.21 25.35 7.06
CA LEU A 28 -0.33 25.69 5.94
C LEU A 28 -0.62 27.09 5.37
N ALA A 29 -1.89 27.47 5.28
CA ALA A 29 -2.30 28.79 4.82
C ALA A 29 -1.82 29.93 5.74
N MET A 30 -1.60 29.65 7.03
CA MET A 30 -1.07 30.62 8.01
C MET A 30 0.46 30.70 8.03
N THR A 31 1.16 29.84 7.28
CA THR A 31 2.63 29.90 7.17
C THR A 31 3.05 31.06 6.27
N HIS A 32 4.34 31.44 6.34
CA HIS A 32 4.91 32.46 5.45
C HIS A 32 4.80 32.13 3.94
N HIS A 33 4.62 30.86 3.58
CA HIS A 33 4.36 30.43 2.20
C HIS A 33 2.87 30.53 1.80
N GLY A 34 1.96 30.64 2.78
CA GLY A 34 0.52 30.87 2.61
C GLY A 34 -0.12 30.08 1.47
N LEU A 35 -0.68 30.81 0.50
CA LEU A 35 -1.37 30.23 -0.66
C LEU A 35 -0.47 29.30 -1.50
N GLN A 36 0.83 29.58 -1.62
CA GLN A 36 1.74 28.72 -2.39
C GLN A 36 1.87 27.33 -1.76
N ALA A 37 1.96 27.25 -0.43
CA ALA A 37 1.99 25.98 0.28
C ALA A 37 0.67 25.21 0.10
N VAL A 38 -0.46 25.92 0.20
CA VAL A 38 -1.80 25.34 -0.04
C VAL A 38 -1.90 24.76 -1.46
N LEU A 39 -1.50 25.51 -2.48
CA LEU A 39 -1.53 25.03 -3.87
C LEU A 39 -0.60 23.84 -4.10
N MET A 40 0.62 23.89 -3.54
CA MET A 40 1.58 22.80 -3.63
C MET A 40 1.04 21.52 -3.00
N VAL A 41 0.58 21.59 -1.75
CA VAL A 41 0.07 20.43 -1.03
C VAL A 41 -1.20 19.89 -1.69
N THR A 42 -2.08 20.76 -2.20
CA THR A 42 -3.25 20.33 -2.97
C THR A 42 -2.84 19.54 -4.23
N ALA A 43 -1.85 20.05 -4.98
CA ALA A 43 -1.35 19.37 -6.17
C ALA A 43 -0.63 18.05 -5.85
N LEU A 44 0.15 18.01 -4.76
CA LEU A 44 0.79 16.79 -4.26
C LEU A 44 -0.25 15.72 -3.92
N PHE A 45 -1.30 16.08 -3.18
CA PHE A 45 -2.38 15.14 -2.84
C PHE A 45 -3.22 14.75 -4.05
N GLY A 46 -3.31 15.62 -5.07
CA GLY A 46 -3.81 15.23 -6.39
C GLY A 46 -2.98 14.10 -7.00
N CYS A 47 -1.66 14.15 -6.90
CA CYS A 47 -0.77 13.08 -7.38
C CYS A 47 -0.94 11.79 -6.57
N VAL A 48 -1.07 11.89 -5.24
CA VAL A 48 -1.36 10.74 -4.35
C VAL A 48 -2.71 10.12 -4.71
N LEU A 49 -3.74 10.93 -4.92
CA LEU A 49 -5.06 10.44 -5.34
C LEU A 49 -4.98 9.72 -6.70
N LEU A 50 -4.24 10.27 -7.67
CA LEU A 50 -4.05 9.61 -8.96
C LEU A 50 -3.29 8.27 -8.83
N HIS A 51 -2.30 8.21 -7.93
CA HIS A 51 -1.60 6.97 -7.59
C HIS A 51 -2.58 5.92 -7.03
N GLU A 52 -3.39 6.27 -6.03
CA GLU A 52 -4.41 5.37 -5.47
C GLU A 52 -5.44 4.92 -6.52
N LEU A 53 -5.86 5.84 -7.40
CA LEU A 53 -6.72 5.51 -8.53
C LEU A 53 -6.04 4.53 -9.49
N GLY A 54 -4.72 4.61 -9.68
CA GLY A 54 -3.94 3.64 -10.45
C GLY A 54 -4.13 2.21 -9.93
N HIS A 55 -3.94 2.01 -8.62
CA HIS A 55 -4.21 0.72 -7.97
C HIS A 55 -5.66 0.27 -8.15
N ALA A 56 -6.62 1.16 -7.87
CA ALA A 56 -8.03 0.83 -7.93
C ALA A 56 -8.49 0.46 -9.34
N LEU A 57 -8.05 1.19 -10.36
CA LEU A 57 -8.38 0.93 -11.76
C LEU A 57 -7.74 -0.38 -12.25
N MET A 58 -6.52 -0.71 -11.81
CA MET A 58 -5.92 -2.00 -12.12
C MET A 58 -6.65 -3.14 -11.41
N ALA A 59 -7.00 -2.99 -10.13
CA ALA A 59 -7.73 -3.99 -9.35
C ALA A 59 -9.09 -4.33 -9.97
N ARG A 60 -9.77 -3.33 -10.53
CA ARG A 60 -11.03 -3.53 -11.27
C ARG A 60 -10.89 -4.43 -12.49
N ARG A 61 -9.73 -4.46 -13.16
CA ARG A 61 -9.49 -5.38 -14.29
C ARG A 61 -9.47 -6.85 -13.84
N PHE A 62 -9.19 -7.10 -12.57
CA PHE A 62 -9.26 -8.42 -11.93
C PHE A 62 -10.59 -8.66 -11.20
N GLY A 63 -11.62 -7.84 -11.46
CA GLY A 63 -12.94 -7.99 -10.85
C GLY A 63 -12.97 -7.66 -9.36
N ILE A 64 -12.00 -6.88 -8.85
CA ILE A 64 -11.96 -6.44 -7.45
C ILE A 64 -12.47 -5.00 -7.40
N PRO A 65 -13.69 -4.76 -6.87
CA PRO A 65 -14.20 -3.41 -6.71
C PRO A 65 -13.47 -2.67 -5.57
N THR A 66 -13.31 -1.36 -5.75
CA THR A 66 -12.84 -0.43 -4.73
C THR A 66 -14.04 0.38 -4.25
N GLU A 67 -14.28 0.40 -2.94
CA GLU A 67 -15.47 1.04 -2.37
C GLU A 67 -15.31 2.57 -2.35
N HIS A 68 -14.24 3.04 -1.73
CA HIS A 68 -13.96 4.46 -1.59
C HIS A 68 -12.47 4.71 -1.31
N ILE A 69 -12.03 5.93 -1.61
CA ILE A 69 -10.69 6.45 -1.31
C ILE A 69 -10.85 7.64 -0.37
N THR A 70 -10.16 7.61 0.77
CA THR A 70 -10.16 8.71 1.74
C THR A 70 -8.77 9.33 1.84
N LEU A 71 -8.68 10.65 1.68
CA LEU A 71 -7.43 11.40 1.84
C LEU A 71 -7.26 11.85 3.30
N TYR A 72 -6.13 11.49 3.88
CA TYR A 72 -5.64 11.88 5.21
C TYR A 72 -4.37 12.72 5.07
N PRO A 73 -3.96 13.49 6.10
CA PRO A 73 -2.67 14.22 6.10
C PRO A 73 -1.44 13.34 5.83
N ILE A 74 -1.52 12.05 6.14
CA ILE A 74 -0.42 11.09 5.97
C ILE A 74 -0.42 10.38 4.60
N GLY A 75 -1.45 10.56 3.78
CA GLY A 75 -1.59 9.90 2.47
C GLY A 75 -3.03 9.60 2.07
N GLY A 76 -3.21 8.90 0.95
CA GLY A 76 -4.50 8.34 0.54
C GLY A 76 -4.66 6.92 1.09
N VAL A 77 -5.87 6.57 1.53
CA VAL A 77 -6.20 5.19 1.91
C VAL A 77 -7.32 4.72 1.00
N ALA A 78 -7.00 3.80 0.08
CA ALA A 78 -7.98 3.11 -0.75
C ALA A 78 -8.52 1.86 -0.02
N ARG A 79 -9.84 1.79 0.15
CA ARG A 79 -10.49 0.57 0.67
C ARG A 79 -10.85 -0.37 -0.48
N LEU A 80 -9.99 -1.36 -0.70
CA LEU A 80 -10.27 -2.50 -1.58
C LEU A 80 -11.13 -3.52 -0.84
N HIS A 81 -12.12 -4.10 -1.53
CA HIS A 81 -13.02 -5.09 -0.92
C HIS A 81 -12.29 -6.37 -0.49
N ARG A 82 -11.25 -6.75 -1.24
CA ARG A 82 -10.35 -7.87 -0.92
C ARG A 82 -9.02 -7.68 -1.63
N MET A 83 -7.97 -8.29 -1.07
CA MET A 83 -6.70 -8.43 -1.78
C MET A 83 -6.77 -9.60 -2.78
N PRO A 84 -6.20 -9.47 -3.99
CA PRO A 84 -6.07 -10.60 -4.92
C PRO A 84 -5.26 -11.72 -4.28
N ARG A 85 -5.64 -12.99 -4.49
CA ARG A 85 -4.83 -14.14 -4.02
C ARG A 85 -3.78 -14.57 -5.03
N GLU A 86 -4.01 -14.27 -6.30
CA GLU A 86 -3.10 -14.58 -7.39
C GLU A 86 -1.89 -13.64 -7.36
N PRO A 87 -0.65 -14.17 -7.26
CA PRO A 87 0.55 -13.33 -7.18
C PRO A 87 0.73 -12.40 -8.38
N ALA A 88 0.39 -12.85 -9.60
CA ALA A 88 0.49 -12.02 -10.80
C ALA A 88 -0.46 -10.82 -10.76
N ALA A 89 -1.69 -11.01 -10.30
CA ALA A 89 -2.65 -9.92 -10.13
C ALA A 89 -2.18 -8.94 -9.05
N GLU A 90 -1.69 -9.45 -7.92
CA GLU A 90 -1.14 -8.61 -6.85
C GLU A 90 0.04 -7.76 -7.32
N LEU A 91 0.98 -8.36 -8.08
CA LEU A 91 2.13 -7.67 -8.66
C LEU A 91 1.69 -6.51 -9.58
N LEU A 92 0.77 -6.79 -10.51
CA LEU A 92 0.30 -5.79 -11.47
C LEU A 92 -0.46 -4.65 -10.78
N ILE A 93 -1.25 -4.96 -9.76
CA ILE A 93 -1.95 -3.94 -8.96
C ILE A 93 -0.93 -3.10 -8.19
N ALA A 94 0.04 -3.71 -7.49
CA ALA A 94 1.05 -3.00 -6.72
C ALA A 94 1.94 -2.09 -7.60
N LEU A 95 2.21 -2.47 -8.85
CA LEU A 95 2.96 -1.62 -9.78
C LEU A 95 2.15 -0.48 -10.40
N ALA A 96 0.81 -0.56 -10.37
CA ALA A 96 -0.05 0.40 -11.06
C ALA A 96 0.04 1.82 -10.48
N GLY A 97 0.06 1.97 -9.15
CA GLY A 97 0.22 3.27 -8.50
C GLY A 97 1.56 3.93 -8.82
N PRO A 98 2.71 3.27 -8.56
CA PRO A 98 4.02 3.79 -8.94
C PRO A 98 4.14 4.11 -10.43
N ALA A 99 3.54 3.30 -11.32
CA ALA A 99 3.51 3.59 -12.76
C ALA A 99 2.77 4.90 -13.08
N VAL A 100 1.70 5.24 -12.36
CA VAL A 100 1.02 6.54 -12.49
C VAL A 100 1.96 7.69 -12.09
N ASN A 101 2.69 7.56 -10.98
CA ASN A 101 3.65 8.62 -10.61
C ASN A 101 4.77 8.78 -11.65
N VAL A 102 5.30 7.68 -12.20
CA VAL A 102 6.30 7.74 -13.28
C VAL A 102 5.73 8.45 -14.51
N ALA A 103 4.48 8.14 -14.90
CA ALA A 103 3.81 8.81 -16.02
C ALA A 103 3.62 10.32 -15.77
N ILE A 104 3.22 10.71 -14.55
CA ILE A 104 3.08 12.11 -14.16
C ILE A 104 4.45 12.81 -14.20
N ALA A 105 5.50 12.20 -13.63
CA ALA A 105 6.85 12.74 -13.65
C ALA A 105 7.37 12.95 -15.08
N LEU A 106 7.15 11.99 -15.97
CA LEU A 106 7.51 12.08 -17.38
C LEU A 106 6.76 13.22 -18.09
N ALA A 107 5.45 13.34 -17.86
CA ALA A 107 4.66 14.43 -18.44
C ALA A 107 5.16 15.80 -17.96
N LEU A 108 5.40 15.97 -16.66
CA LEU A 108 5.94 17.22 -16.09
C LEU A 108 7.34 17.53 -16.61
N PHE A 109 8.18 16.52 -16.83
CA PHE A 109 9.50 16.68 -17.42
C PHE A 109 9.43 17.23 -18.84
N LEU A 110 8.56 16.64 -19.69
CA LEU A 110 8.35 17.09 -21.06
C LEU A 110 7.76 18.51 -21.11
N ILE A 111 6.80 18.82 -20.23
CA ILE A 111 6.24 20.18 -20.11
C ILE A 111 7.35 21.17 -19.74
N ARG A 112 8.23 20.82 -18.80
CA ARG A 112 9.33 21.71 -18.39
C ARG A 112 10.32 21.97 -19.52
N ILE A 113 10.66 20.96 -20.32
CA ILE A 113 11.50 21.14 -21.51
C ILE A 113 10.83 22.08 -22.51
N ALA A 114 9.55 21.88 -22.80
CA ALA A 114 8.80 22.72 -23.72
C ALA A 114 8.74 24.19 -23.26
N LEU A 115 8.50 24.43 -21.96
CA LEU A 115 8.52 25.78 -21.39
C LEU A 115 9.90 26.44 -21.49
N GLY A 116 10.97 25.68 -21.24
CA GLY A 116 12.34 26.17 -21.36
C GLY A 116 12.72 26.55 -22.80
N ALA A 117 12.19 25.83 -23.79
CA ALA A 117 12.38 26.15 -25.20
C ALA A 117 11.64 27.43 -25.62
N VAL A 118 10.52 27.76 -24.98
CA VAL A 118 9.79 29.03 -25.22
C VAL A 118 10.50 30.20 -24.54
N SER A 119 10.84 30.08 -23.26
CA SER A 119 11.59 31.09 -22.52
C SER A 119 12.17 30.51 -21.22
N PRO A 120 13.48 30.70 -20.94
CA PRO A 120 14.08 30.27 -19.68
C PRO A 120 13.35 30.82 -18.44
N ALA A 121 12.78 32.03 -18.53
CA ALA A 121 12.05 32.67 -17.44
C ALA A 121 10.79 31.91 -17.00
N LEU A 122 10.16 31.14 -17.91
CA LEU A 122 8.99 30.32 -17.59
C LEU A 122 9.33 29.12 -16.70
N THR A 123 10.60 28.68 -16.72
CA THR A 123 11.07 27.55 -15.90
C THR A 123 11.55 27.94 -14.51
N THR A 124 11.83 29.25 -14.30
CA THR A 124 12.32 29.83 -13.04
C THR A 124 11.25 30.63 -12.29
N GLY A 125 10.20 31.07 -12.97
CA GLY A 125 9.02 31.67 -12.33
C GLY A 125 8.24 30.66 -11.46
N LEU A 126 7.29 31.17 -10.68
CA LEU A 126 6.47 30.36 -9.76
C LEU A 126 5.88 29.09 -10.39
N PRO A 127 5.24 29.13 -11.59
CA PRO A 127 4.73 27.91 -12.22
C PRO A 127 5.82 26.89 -12.56
N GLY A 128 6.98 27.37 -13.04
CA GLY A 128 8.13 26.53 -13.36
C GLY A 128 8.73 25.84 -12.14
N LEU A 129 8.75 26.53 -11.00
CA LEU A 129 9.15 25.95 -9.71
C LEU A 129 8.15 24.91 -9.23
N LEU A 130 6.83 25.19 -9.30
CA LEU A 130 5.79 24.22 -8.94
C LEU A 130 5.90 22.93 -9.77
N ILE A 131 6.09 23.05 -11.09
CA ILE A 131 6.30 21.90 -11.99
C ILE A 131 7.55 21.10 -11.58
N ARG A 132 8.65 21.79 -11.24
CA ARG A 132 9.90 21.13 -10.81
C ARG A 132 9.68 20.33 -9.54
N GLU A 133 9.04 20.94 -8.53
CA GLU A 133 8.78 20.27 -7.25
C GLU A 133 7.83 19.09 -7.42
N LEU A 134 6.74 19.23 -8.18
CA LEU A 134 5.83 18.11 -8.46
C LEU A 134 6.51 16.97 -9.22
N LEU A 135 7.41 17.30 -10.15
CA LEU A 135 8.22 16.29 -10.85
C LEU A 135 9.08 15.52 -9.86
N VAL A 136 9.86 16.23 -9.03
CA VAL A 136 10.73 15.61 -8.02
C VAL A 136 9.92 14.76 -7.05
N VAL A 137 8.80 15.29 -6.55
CA VAL A 137 7.90 14.57 -5.65
C VAL A 137 7.35 13.30 -6.30
N ASN A 138 6.92 13.32 -7.57
CA ASN A 138 6.43 12.10 -8.22
C ASN A 138 7.53 11.05 -8.43
N VAL A 139 8.76 11.48 -8.75
CA VAL A 139 9.91 10.56 -8.82
C VAL A 139 10.18 9.95 -7.44
N LEU A 140 10.16 10.77 -6.38
CA LEU A 140 10.32 10.31 -5.01
C LEU A 140 9.18 9.38 -4.59
N LEU A 141 7.92 9.71 -4.86
CA LEU A 141 6.76 8.87 -4.55
C LEU A 141 6.88 7.50 -5.24
N ALA A 142 7.25 7.46 -6.52
CA ALA A 142 7.49 6.20 -7.22
C ALA A 142 8.64 5.41 -6.58
N GLY A 143 9.77 6.07 -6.32
CA GLY A 143 10.95 5.42 -5.72
C GLY A 143 10.69 4.88 -4.31
N PHE A 144 10.11 5.70 -3.44
CA PHE A 144 9.76 5.32 -2.06
C PHE A 144 8.73 4.18 -2.06
N ASN A 145 7.70 4.25 -2.89
CA ASN A 145 6.70 3.18 -2.95
C ASN A 145 7.25 1.90 -3.58
N LEU A 146 8.33 1.92 -4.35
CA LEU A 146 8.95 0.70 -4.89
C LEU A 146 10.02 0.09 -3.97
N ILE A 147 10.27 0.65 -2.79
CA ILE A 147 11.15 0.02 -1.80
C ILE A 147 10.53 -1.33 -1.39
N PRO A 148 11.29 -2.44 -1.43
CA PRO A 148 10.75 -3.79 -1.28
C PRO A 148 10.45 -4.19 0.17
N ILE A 149 9.71 -3.35 0.90
CA ILE A 149 9.33 -3.55 2.30
C ILE A 149 7.89 -3.11 2.54
N PHE A 150 7.21 -3.72 3.52
CA PHE A 150 5.95 -3.17 3.98
C PHE A 150 6.16 -1.90 4.83
N PRO A 151 5.21 -0.94 4.80
CA PRO A 151 3.88 -0.98 4.14
C PRO A 151 3.84 -0.52 2.67
N MET A 152 4.99 -0.22 2.05
CA MET A 152 5.04 0.29 0.67
C MET A 152 4.56 -0.74 -0.36
N ASP A 153 4.20 -0.26 -1.56
CA ASP A 153 3.80 -1.12 -2.67
C ASP A 153 4.88 -2.12 -3.08
N GLY A 154 6.15 -1.74 -2.97
CA GLY A 154 7.31 -2.57 -3.23
C GLY A 154 7.36 -3.78 -2.29
N GLY A 155 6.84 -3.65 -1.06
CA GLY A 155 6.62 -4.80 -0.17
C GLY A 155 5.62 -5.80 -0.74
N ARG A 156 4.56 -5.31 -1.40
CA ARG A 156 3.56 -6.15 -2.10
C ARG A 156 4.15 -6.76 -3.37
N VAL A 157 4.97 -6.02 -4.11
CA VAL A 157 5.75 -6.54 -5.25
C VAL A 157 6.67 -7.68 -4.77
N LEU A 158 7.47 -7.45 -3.73
CA LEU A 158 8.34 -8.47 -3.14
C LEU A 158 7.53 -9.69 -2.69
N ARG A 159 6.43 -9.47 -1.97
CA ARG A 159 5.54 -10.54 -1.53
C ARG A 159 5.02 -11.35 -2.71
N ALA A 160 4.52 -10.71 -3.75
CA ALA A 160 3.99 -11.37 -4.94
C ALA A 160 5.07 -12.24 -5.62
N LEU A 161 6.28 -11.71 -5.79
CA LEU A 161 7.40 -12.43 -6.41
C LEU A 161 7.83 -13.65 -5.57
N LEU A 162 7.81 -13.55 -4.24
CA LEU A 162 8.21 -14.62 -3.34
C LEU A 162 7.08 -15.63 -3.02
N SER A 163 5.82 -15.28 -3.32
CA SER A 163 4.67 -16.11 -2.94
C SER A 163 4.62 -17.44 -3.69
N ALA A 164 5.09 -17.51 -4.93
CA ALA A 164 5.13 -18.76 -5.70
C ALA A 164 6.05 -19.82 -5.08
N PRO A 165 7.33 -19.53 -4.75
CA PRO A 165 8.22 -20.51 -4.14
C PRO A 165 8.04 -20.71 -2.63
N LEU A 166 7.61 -19.69 -1.88
CA LEU A 166 7.62 -19.71 -0.40
C LEU A 166 6.23 -19.79 0.23
N GLY A 167 5.17 -19.56 -0.54
CA GLY A 167 3.83 -19.33 -0.01
C GLY A 167 3.64 -17.91 0.52
N ARG A 168 2.38 -17.45 0.50
CA ARG A 168 1.98 -16.07 0.78
C ARG A 168 2.39 -15.61 2.19
N LEU A 169 2.18 -16.45 3.19
CA LEU A 169 2.49 -16.11 4.58
C LEU A 169 4.00 -15.86 4.79
N ARG A 170 4.85 -16.78 4.31
CA ARG A 170 6.31 -16.63 4.45
C ARG A 170 6.83 -15.42 3.68
N ALA A 171 6.32 -15.19 2.46
CA ALA A 171 6.64 -14.01 1.67
C ALA A 171 6.26 -12.70 2.41
N THR A 172 5.10 -12.69 3.08
CA THR A 172 4.66 -11.56 3.91
C THR A 172 5.57 -11.35 5.12
N VAL A 173 5.95 -12.43 5.82
CA VAL A 173 6.88 -12.37 6.96
C VAL A 173 8.21 -11.73 6.53
N ILE A 174 8.77 -12.13 5.38
CA ILE A 174 10.02 -11.55 4.88
C ILE A 174 9.85 -10.04 4.62
N ALA A 175 8.85 -9.64 3.84
CA ALA A 175 8.64 -8.23 3.48
C ALA A 175 8.33 -7.36 4.72
N ALA A 176 7.59 -7.88 5.70
CA ALA A 176 7.28 -7.18 6.94
C ALA A 176 8.51 -7.07 7.84
N THR A 177 9.30 -8.14 7.96
CA THR A 177 10.51 -8.16 8.79
C THR A 177 11.55 -7.19 8.25
N LEU A 178 11.76 -7.15 6.93
CA LEU A 178 12.64 -6.16 6.31
C LEU A 178 12.19 -4.72 6.62
N GLY A 179 10.89 -4.44 6.53
CA GLY A 179 10.32 -3.14 6.88
C GLY A 179 10.53 -2.77 8.34
N GLN A 180 10.28 -3.71 9.25
CA GLN A 180 10.46 -3.52 10.69
C GLN A 180 11.92 -3.31 11.08
N VAL A 181 12.85 -4.09 10.53
CA VAL A 181 14.29 -3.94 10.79
C VAL A 181 14.77 -2.57 10.29
N LEU A 182 14.43 -2.19 9.05
CA LEU A 182 14.82 -0.88 8.51
C LEU A 182 14.20 0.27 9.31
N ALA A 183 12.94 0.14 9.73
CA ALA A 183 12.29 1.13 10.60
C ALA A 183 13.01 1.28 11.94
N ILE A 184 13.38 0.17 12.60
CA ILE A 184 14.14 0.22 13.86
C ILE A 184 15.49 0.90 13.64
N LEU A 185 16.25 0.49 12.62
CA LEU A 185 17.56 1.06 12.32
C LEU A 185 17.47 2.57 12.04
N ALA A 186 16.54 2.99 11.18
CA ALA A 186 16.33 4.40 10.86
C ALA A 186 15.85 5.19 12.08
N GLY A 187 14.93 4.65 12.88
CA GLY A 187 14.42 5.27 14.09
C GLY A 187 15.50 5.47 15.16
N VAL A 188 16.32 4.45 15.41
CA VAL A 188 17.47 4.55 16.34
C VAL A 188 18.50 5.55 15.82
N ALA A 189 18.84 5.51 14.52
CA ALA A 189 19.77 6.47 13.93
C ALA A 189 19.25 7.92 14.07
N CYS A 190 17.96 8.15 13.81
CA CYS A 190 17.33 9.46 14.01
C CYS A 190 17.34 9.87 15.49
N LEU A 191 17.05 8.95 16.42
CA LEU A 191 17.07 9.24 17.85
C LEU A 191 18.48 9.61 18.35
N VAL A 192 19.50 8.89 17.90
CA VAL A 192 20.90 9.22 18.19
C VAL A 192 21.25 10.59 17.60
N ALA A 193 20.84 10.87 16.36
CA ALA A 193 21.05 12.16 15.72
C ALA A 193 20.34 13.31 16.44
N VAL A 194 19.13 13.11 16.99
CA VAL A 194 18.45 14.12 17.83
C VAL A 194 19.35 14.53 18.99
N VAL A 195 19.97 13.56 19.67
CA VAL A 195 20.81 13.83 20.84
C VAL A 195 22.16 14.46 20.44
N LEU A 196 22.82 13.90 19.43
CA LEU A 196 24.17 14.32 19.03
C LEU A 196 24.17 15.65 18.26
N LEU A 197 23.22 15.82 17.34
CA LEU A 197 23.14 16.99 16.47
C LEU A 197 22.24 18.09 17.06
N ARG A 198 21.49 17.80 18.12
CA ARG A 198 20.51 18.71 18.74
C ARG A 198 19.45 19.21 17.76
N GLU A 199 19.05 18.33 16.84
CA GLU A 199 18.04 18.61 15.82
C GLU A 199 16.69 17.98 16.21
N PRO A 200 15.84 18.68 16.99
CA PRO A 200 14.58 18.11 17.49
C PRO A 200 13.58 17.80 16.38
N PHE A 201 13.75 18.39 15.19
CA PHE A 201 12.90 18.12 14.03
C PHE A 201 12.95 16.63 13.63
N LEU A 202 14.05 15.93 13.90
CA LEU A 202 14.23 14.51 13.63
C LEU A 202 13.29 13.59 14.44
N LEU A 203 12.61 14.11 15.47
CA LEU A 203 11.58 13.36 16.19
C LEU A 203 10.40 12.96 15.30
N MET A 204 10.10 13.74 14.26
CA MET A 204 9.06 13.36 13.29
C MET A 204 9.47 12.13 12.46
N GLN A 205 10.75 11.99 12.13
CA GLN A 205 11.30 10.83 11.44
C GLN A 205 11.30 9.60 12.35
N VAL A 206 11.53 9.77 13.66
CA VAL A 206 11.34 8.69 14.64
C VAL A 206 9.87 8.24 14.67
N ALA A 207 8.92 9.19 14.67
CA ALA A 207 7.49 8.87 14.61
C ALA A 207 7.11 8.17 13.29
N LEU A 208 7.68 8.59 12.15
CA LEU A 208 7.51 7.94 10.85
C LEU A 208 8.06 6.50 10.88
N ALA A 209 9.24 6.29 11.46
CA ALA A 209 9.82 4.96 11.62
C ALA A 209 8.91 4.05 12.47
N ALA A 210 8.39 4.56 13.59
CA ALA A 210 7.42 3.83 14.40
C ALA A 210 6.14 3.49 13.61
N PHE A 211 5.62 4.43 12.81
CA PHE A 211 4.49 4.18 11.92
C PHE A 211 4.79 3.06 10.91
N ILE A 212 5.95 3.09 10.25
CA ILE A 212 6.36 2.03 9.29
C ILE A 212 6.43 0.67 9.99
N TYR A 213 7.03 0.60 11.19
CA TYR A 213 7.12 -0.64 11.97
C TYR A 213 5.72 -1.22 12.29
N LEU A 214 4.81 -0.37 12.76
CA LEU A 214 3.45 -0.75 13.11
C LEU A 214 2.64 -1.17 11.89
N ALA A 215 2.75 -0.42 10.79
CA ALA A 215 2.05 -0.72 9.54
C ALA A 215 2.51 -2.04 8.91
N ALA A 216 3.82 -2.31 8.92
CA ALA A 216 4.37 -3.60 8.50
C ALA A 216 3.88 -4.76 9.37
N GLY A 217 3.77 -4.55 10.68
CA GLY A 217 3.20 -5.53 11.61
C GLY A 217 1.70 -5.79 11.36
N ALA A 218 0.94 -4.74 11.03
CA ALA A 218 -0.48 -4.84 10.72
C ALA A 218 -0.75 -5.66 9.45
N GLU A 219 0.04 -5.46 8.39
CA GLU A 219 -0.02 -6.25 7.15
C GLU A 219 0.23 -7.75 7.42
N LEU A 220 1.25 -8.06 8.22
CA LEU A 220 1.53 -9.44 8.61
C LEU A 220 0.41 -10.05 9.48
N GLY A 221 -0.13 -9.27 10.43
CA GLY A 221 -1.24 -9.69 11.27
C GLY A 221 -2.48 -10.04 10.46
N GLN A 222 -2.81 -9.23 9.44
CA GLN A 222 -3.94 -9.48 8.55
C GLN A 222 -3.76 -10.78 7.76
N VAL A 223 -2.60 -10.99 7.13
CA VAL A 223 -2.35 -12.23 6.36
C VAL A 223 -2.34 -13.45 7.27
N ARG A 224 -1.76 -13.36 8.48
CA ARG A 224 -1.82 -14.45 9.46
C ARG A 224 -3.25 -14.84 9.80
N ALA A 225 -4.12 -13.86 10.06
CA ALA A 225 -5.51 -14.12 10.37
C ALA A 225 -6.29 -14.73 9.19
N GLU A 226 -5.91 -14.43 7.94
CA GLU A 226 -6.51 -15.02 6.75
C GLU A 226 -6.03 -16.46 6.47
N GLU A 227 -4.77 -16.75 6.79
CA GLU A 227 -4.10 -18.02 6.53
C GLU A 227 -4.20 -19.03 7.68
N ASP A 228 -4.42 -18.57 8.92
CA ASP A 228 -4.65 -19.43 10.08
C ASP A 228 -6.12 -19.87 10.08
N PRO A 229 -6.45 -21.12 9.70
CA PRO A 229 -7.83 -21.55 9.67
C PRO A 229 -8.37 -21.55 11.10
N LEU A 230 -9.59 -21.02 11.30
CA LEU A 230 -10.37 -21.31 12.50
C LEU A 230 -10.30 -22.82 12.77
N PRO A 231 -10.17 -23.27 14.03
CA PRO A 231 -10.12 -24.69 14.34
C PRO A 231 -11.24 -25.41 13.59
N THR A 232 -10.90 -26.53 12.93
CA THR A 232 -11.88 -27.39 12.25
C THR A 232 -13.07 -27.57 13.18
N PRO A 233 -14.31 -27.25 12.75
CA PRO A 233 -15.47 -27.52 13.56
C PRO A 233 -15.45 -28.98 13.98
N VAL A 234 -15.61 -29.24 15.27
CA VAL A 234 -15.64 -30.59 15.80
C VAL A 234 -16.87 -31.30 15.23
N ASP A 235 -16.72 -32.56 14.80
CA ASP A 235 -17.77 -33.45 14.29
C ASP A 235 -18.36 -33.10 12.90
N ALA A 236 -17.74 -33.63 11.84
CA ALA A 236 -18.42 -33.76 10.55
C ALA A 236 -19.41 -34.94 10.59
N PRO A 237 -20.65 -34.82 10.08
CA PRO A 237 -21.57 -35.94 9.92
C PRO A 237 -20.94 -37.06 9.08
N ALA A 238 -21.33 -38.31 9.34
CA ALA A 238 -20.87 -39.46 8.58
C ALA A 238 -21.09 -39.27 7.07
N GLY A 239 -20.04 -39.52 6.27
CA GLY A 239 -20.07 -39.32 4.82
C GLY A 239 -19.74 -37.88 4.37
N TYR A 240 -19.42 -36.96 5.28
CA TYR A 240 -18.98 -35.60 4.96
C TYR A 240 -17.62 -35.28 5.60
N SER A 241 -16.86 -34.40 4.95
CA SER A 241 -15.66 -33.80 5.50
C SER A 241 -15.75 -32.28 5.44
N TRP A 242 -15.18 -31.63 6.45
CA TRP A 242 -15.03 -30.18 6.45
C TRP A 242 -13.93 -29.80 5.46
N ILE A 243 -14.29 -28.98 4.47
CA ILE A 243 -13.34 -28.39 3.53
C ILE A 243 -13.23 -26.90 3.84
N TYR A 244 -12.01 -26.42 4.04
CA TYR A 244 -11.74 -25.00 4.21
C TYR A 244 -11.86 -24.28 2.87
N ARG A 245 -12.81 -23.35 2.75
CA ARG A 245 -13.03 -22.55 1.53
C ARG A 245 -12.28 -21.20 1.54
N GLY A 246 -11.60 -20.86 2.64
CA GLY A 246 -11.01 -19.54 2.87
C GLY A 246 -11.98 -18.57 3.54
N ASN A 247 -11.47 -17.41 4.00
CA ASN A 247 -12.22 -16.36 4.71
C ASN A 247 -12.93 -16.85 5.99
N GLY A 248 -12.35 -17.83 6.68
CA GLY A 248 -12.96 -18.40 7.90
C GLY A 248 -14.22 -19.26 7.64
N VAL A 249 -14.55 -19.57 6.39
CA VAL A 249 -15.72 -20.39 6.05
C VAL A 249 -15.33 -21.85 5.88
N TRP A 250 -15.94 -22.69 6.69
CA TRP A 250 -15.92 -24.13 6.56
C TRP A 250 -17.16 -24.59 5.79
N GLN A 251 -16.98 -25.48 4.82
CA GLN A 251 -18.09 -26.08 4.08
C GLN A 251 -18.03 -27.60 4.22
N LEU A 252 -19.17 -28.22 4.50
CA LEU A 252 -19.33 -29.67 4.41
C LEU A 252 -19.32 -30.09 2.95
N ALA A 253 -18.47 -31.04 2.60
CA ALA A 253 -18.49 -31.71 1.32
C ALA A 253 -18.62 -33.22 1.52
N PRO A 254 -19.37 -33.92 0.65
CA PRO A 254 -19.45 -35.37 0.72
C PRO A 254 -18.07 -36.00 0.49
N VAL A 255 -17.73 -36.99 1.29
CA VAL A 255 -16.56 -37.84 1.06
C VAL A 255 -16.93 -38.74 -0.12
N ILE A 256 -16.55 -38.33 -1.33
CA ILE A 256 -16.66 -39.18 -2.51
C ILE A 256 -15.57 -40.24 -2.35
N LEU A 257 -15.95 -41.41 -1.83
CA LEU A 257 -15.17 -42.62 -1.97
C LEU A 257 -15.15 -42.93 -3.48
N LEU A 258 -14.10 -42.49 -4.16
CA LEU A 258 -13.75 -43.13 -5.42
C LEU A 258 -13.40 -44.57 -5.04
N ASP A 259 -14.27 -45.51 -5.43
CA ASP A 259 -13.92 -46.93 -5.51
C ASP A 259 -12.78 -47.06 -6.53
N GLU A 260 -11.55 -46.77 -6.12
CA GLU A 260 -10.38 -47.32 -6.78
C GLU A 260 -10.08 -48.68 -6.14
N PRO A 261 -10.21 -49.78 -6.88
CA PRO A 261 -9.71 -51.05 -6.41
C PRO A 261 -8.18 -51.00 -6.46
N ASP A 262 -7.57 -51.16 -5.29
CA ASP A 262 -6.16 -51.50 -5.07
C ASP A 262 -5.13 -50.36 -5.15
N HIS A 263 -4.92 -49.64 -4.03
CA HIS A 263 -3.56 -49.21 -3.67
C HIS A 263 -3.33 -49.10 -2.15
N ARG A 264 -2.19 -49.65 -1.75
CA ARG A 264 -1.73 -49.90 -0.37
C ARG A 264 -1.63 -48.62 0.47
N PRO A 265 -1.75 -48.70 1.81
CA PRO A 265 -1.67 -47.54 2.68
C PRO A 265 -0.30 -46.87 2.61
N TYR A 266 -0.28 -45.59 2.27
CA TYR A 266 0.87 -44.70 2.39
C TYR A 266 1.24 -44.56 3.88
N ARG A 267 2.17 -45.40 4.37
CA ARG A 267 2.94 -45.12 5.59
C ARG A 267 3.92 -44.00 5.27
N GLY A 268 3.81 -42.84 5.93
CA GLY A 268 4.91 -41.87 5.90
C GLY A 268 4.60 -40.43 6.27
N ALA A 269 3.95 -40.15 7.39
CA ALA A 269 4.12 -38.87 8.07
C ALA A 269 5.18 -39.06 9.18
N ARG A 270 6.42 -38.59 8.92
CA ARG A 270 7.38 -38.34 10.01
C ARG A 270 7.06 -36.96 10.60
N PRO A 271 6.98 -36.81 11.93
CA PRO A 271 6.93 -35.51 12.56
C PRO A 271 8.30 -34.83 12.47
N TRP A 272 8.31 -33.58 12.01
CA TRP A 272 9.50 -32.73 12.08
C TRP A 272 9.60 -32.19 13.52
N PHE A 273 10.69 -32.56 14.19
CA PHE A 273 11.30 -31.76 15.26
C PHE A 273 11.97 -30.53 14.64
#